data_AF-A0A840V7P2-F1
#
_entry.id   AF-A0A840V7P2-F1
#
_cell.length_a   1.000
_cell.length_b   1.000
_cell.length_c   1.000
_cell.angle_alpha   90.00
_cell.angle_beta   90.00
_cell.angle_gamma   90.00
#
_symmetry.space_group_name_H-M   'P 1'
#
loop_
_entity.id
_entity.type
_entity.pdbx_description
1 polymer ?
#
loop_
_entity_poly.entity_id
_entity_poly.type
_entity_poly.pdbx_seq_one_letter_code
_entity_poly.pdbx_strand_id
1 'polypeptide(L)'
;MARKPQKGDALAELLSAASHKILSKLILKLATESPEFRRECFDFLKAQVSVSEALVQRSEGEAVLALWSELAPDLAELDMYGGGDYATEDHVTELLDQIRERLESQRVDADSRQEILKLTLPFIKSGNAGMDDMLYDVAYATCYEHDDLRALAQDFEAMHSEWKTDHARRIYRRLGDRDKYLELRVQRMEYGADYHDLATFYWDSGEKEKALQVAEDGLR
;
A
#
# COMPACT_ATOMS: atom_id res chain seq x y z
N MET A 1 -62.67 22.99 -10.57
CA MET A 1 -61.62 22.25 -11.29
C MET A 1 -60.95 21.29 -10.32
N ALA A 2 -61.23 20.00 -10.45
CA ALA A 2 -60.65 18.98 -9.58
C ALA A 2 -59.18 18.74 -9.98
N ARG A 3 -58.24 18.92 -9.04
CA ARG A 3 -56.86 18.49 -9.21
C ARG A 3 -56.86 16.97 -9.31
N LYS A 4 -56.44 16.43 -10.45
CA LYS A 4 -56.18 14.99 -10.62
C LYS A 4 -55.07 14.57 -9.65
N PRO A 5 -55.17 13.39 -9.02
CA PRO A 5 -54.06 12.84 -8.25
C PRO A 5 -52.90 12.55 -9.21
N GLN A 6 -51.69 12.96 -8.85
CA GLN A 6 -50.46 12.53 -9.53
C GLN A 6 -50.47 11.00 -9.56
N LYS A 7 -50.45 10.41 -10.77
CA LYS A 7 -50.16 9.00 -10.94
C LYS A 7 -48.83 8.73 -10.23
N GLY A 8 -48.82 7.76 -9.33
CA GLY A 8 -47.60 7.32 -8.66
C GLY A 8 -46.50 7.05 -9.67
N ASP A 9 -45.26 7.37 -9.31
CA ASP A 9 -44.11 7.03 -10.12
C ASP A 9 -44.10 5.52 -10.37
N ALA A 10 -44.28 5.11 -11.62
CA ALA A 10 -44.37 3.71 -12.00
C ALA A 10 -43.09 2.94 -11.66
N LEU A 11 -41.94 3.62 -11.63
CA LEU A 11 -40.69 3.03 -11.19
C LEU A 11 -40.73 2.72 -9.69
N ALA A 12 -41.18 3.66 -8.86
CA ALA A 12 -41.35 3.44 -7.43
C ALA A 12 -42.32 2.28 -7.12
N GLU A 13 -43.39 2.14 -7.90
CA GLU A 13 -44.33 1.02 -7.79
C GLU A 13 -43.66 -0.33 -8.15
N LEU A 14 -42.88 -0.37 -9.23
CA LEU A 14 -42.11 -1.56 -9.62
C LEU A 14 -41.03 -1.93 -8.60
N LEU A 15 -40.32 -0.94 -8.05
CA LEU A 15 -39.31 -1.13 -7.01
C LEU A 15 -39.94 -1.68 -5.73
N SER A 16 -41.12 -1.20 -5.35
CA SER A 16 -41.85 -1.66 -4.16
C SER A 16 -42.41 -3.07 -4.32
N ALA A 17 -42.79 -3.46 -5.54
CA ALA A 17 -43.30 -4.80 -5.85
C ALA A 17 -42.18 -5.84 -6.07
N ALA A 18 -40.96 -5.40 -6.36
CA ALA A 18 -39.83 -6.28 -6.63
C ALA A 18 -39.33 -6.98 -5.36
N SER A 19 -39.03 -8.27 -5.48
CA SER A 19 -38.36 -9.00 -4.39
C SER A 19 -36.93 -8.52 -4.19
N HIS A 20 -36.39 -8.69 -2.98
CA HIS A 20 -34.99 -8.39 -2.65
C HIS A 20 -34.01 -8.97 -3.67
N LYS A 21 -34.22 -10.23 -4.11
CA LYS A 21 -33.38 -10.90 -5.11
C LYS A 21 -33.38 -10.19 -6.46
N ILE A 22 -34.52 -9.64 -6.88
CA ILE A 22 -34.64 -8.91 -8.15
C ILE A 22 -33.92 -7.56 -8.04
N LEU A 23 -34.10 -6.86 -6.93
CA LEU A 23 -33.43 -5.58 -6.66
C LEU A 23 -31.91 -5.74 -6.59
N SER A 24 -31.39 -6.74 -5.87
CA SER A 24 -29.95 -7.04 -5.83
C SER A 24 -29.39 -7.35 -7.22
N LYS A 25 -30.13 -8.09 -8.05
CA LYS A 25 -29.69 -8.42 -9.42
C LYS A 25 -29.64 -7.17 -10.31
N LEU A 26 -30.59 -6.25 -10.17
CA LEU A 26 -30.60 -4.99 -10.90
C LEU A 26 -29.41 -4.12 -10.50
N ILE A 27 -29.15 -3.96 -9.20
CA ILE A 27 -28.03 -3.17 -8.68
C ILE A 27 -26.70 -3.74 -9.18
N LEU A 28 -26.49 -5.06 -9.05
CA LEU A 28 -25.26 -5.71 -9.51
C LEU A 28 -25.04 -5.56 -11.02
N LYS A 29 -26.11 -5.63 -11.82
CA LYS A 29 -26.02 -5.42 -13.26
C LYS A 29 -25.54 -4.00 -13.57
N LEU A 30 -26.18 -2.99 -12.98
CA LEU A 30 -25.83 -1.59 -13.18
C LEU A 30 -24.42 -1.28 -12.70
N ALA A 31 -24.01 -1.83 -11.56
CA ALA A 31 -22.66 -1.67 -11.00
C ALA A 31 -21.57 -2.40 -11.80
N THR A 32 -21.93 -3.41 -12.60
CA THR A 32 -20.98 -4.06 -13.52
C THR A 32 -20.76 -3.19 -14.77
N GLU A 33 -21.78 -2.47 -15.20
CA GLU A 33 -21.77 -1.65 -16.42
C GLU A 33 -21.25 -0.22 -16.18
N SER A 34 -21.27 0.28 -14.94
CA SER A 34 -20.83 1.63 -14.58
C SER A 34 -19.98 1.66 -13.28
N PRO A 35 -18.68 1.99 -13.37
CA PRO A 35 -17.81 2.15 -12.20
C PRO A 35 -18.28 3.24 -11.22
N GLU A 36 -18.84 4.34 -11.74
CA GLU A 36 -19.37 5.43 -10.92
C GLU A 36 -20.56 4.95 -10.08
N PHE A 37 -21.52 4.28 -10.71
CA PHE A 37 -22.67 3.70 -10.01
C PHE A 37 -22.24 2.62 -9.00
N ARG A 38 -21.20 1.85 -9.31
CA ARG A 38 -20.62 0.86 -8.38
C ARG A 38 -20.11 1.54 -7.11
N ARG A 39 -19.36 2.64 -7.26
CA ARG A 39 -18.82 3.41 -6.14
C ARG A 39 -19.94 4.03 -5.29
N GLU A 40 -20.93 4.67 -5.90
CA GLU A 40 -22.08 5.22 -5.18
C GLU A 40 -22.88 4.16 -4.42
N CYS A 41 -23.08 2.97 -5.01
CA CYS A 41 -23.73 1.86 -4.32
C CYS A 41 -22.93 1.40 -3.10
N PHE A 42 -21.60 1.32 -3.20
CA PHE A 42 -20.74 0.97 -2.09
C PHE A 42 -20.84 1.98 -0.95
N ASP A 43 -20.75 3.28 -1.26
CA ASP A 43 -20.82 4.35 -0.26
C ASP A 43 -22.19 4.37 0.43
N PHE A 44 -23.28 4.25 -0.33
CA PHE A 44 -24.63 4.22 0.20
C PHE A 44 -24.88 3.00 1.10
N LEU A 45 -24.48 1.80 0.66
CA LEU A 45 -24.71 0.58 1.43
C LEU A 45 -23.83 0.52 2.69
N LYS A 46 -22.58 0.99 2.63
CA LYS A 46 -21.71 1.12 3.80
C LYS A 46 -22.31 2.04 4.87
N ALA A 47 -23.01 3.11 4.46
CA ALA A 47 -23.63 4.06 5.39
C ALA A 47 -24.90 3.52 6.07
N GLN A 48 -25.58 2.53 5.47
CA GLN A 48 -26.91 2.09 5.90
C GLN A 48 -26.94 0.70 6.51
N VAL A 49 -25.91 -0.12 6.27
CA VAL A 49 -25.86 -1.51 6.70
C VAL A 49 -24.73 -1.66 7.72
N SER A 50 -25.01 -2.28 8.87
CA SER A 50 -23.96 -2.83 9.75
C SER A 50 -23.31 -4.00 9.04
N VAL A 51 -22.39 -3.69 8.14
CA VAL A 51 -21.57 -4.67 7.43
C VAL A 51 -20.53 -5.25 8.39
N SER A 52 -20.21 -6.53 8.21
CA SER A 52 -19.13 -7.14 8.98
C SER A 52 -17.81 -6.41 8.70
N GLU A 53 -16.94 -6.37 9.69
CA GLU A 53 -15.59 -5.82 9.54
C GLU A 53 -14.84 -6.44 8.35
N ALA A 54 -15.04 -7.74 8.10
CA ALA A 54 -14.48 -8.42 6.93
C ALA A 54 -14.99 -7.87 5.58
N LEU A 55 -16.25 -7.44 5.48
CA LEU A 55 -16.78 -6.84 4.26
C LEU A 55 -16.33 -5.38 4.09
N VAL A 56 -16.20 -4.65 5.20
CA VAL A 56 -15.53 -3.34 5.19
C VAL A 56 -14.12 -3.49 4.65
N GLN A 57 -13.36 -4.46 5.20
CA GLN A 57 -11.96 -4.65 4.81
C GLN A 57 -11.79 -5.00 3.34
N ARG A 58 -12.61 -5.95 2.86
CA ARG A 58 -12.65 -6.30 1.44
C ARG A 58 -12.99 -5.13 0.53
N SER A 59 -13.93 -4.29 0.95
CA SER A 59 -14.33 -3.15 0.15
C SER A 59 -13.26 -2.06 0.10
N GLU A 60 -12.50 -1.86 1.19
CA GLU A 60 -11.32 -0.99 1.15
C GLU A 60 -10.23 -1.60 0.25
N GLY A 61 -10.03 -2.91 0.28
CA GLY A 61 -9.15 -3.61 -0.65
C GLY A 61 -9.51 -3.42 -2.12
N GLU A 62 -10.79 -3.58 -2.47
CA GLU A 62 -11.28 -3.29 -3.83
C GLU A 62 -11.03 -1.83 -4.24
N ALA A 63 -11.17 -0.88 -3.31
CA ALA A 63 -10.92 0.53 -3.58
C ALA A 63 -9.43 0.82 -3.85
N VAL A 64 -8.53 0.21 -3.08
CA VAL A 64 -7.08 0.34 -3.28
C VAL A 64 -6.65 -0.29 -4.63
N LEU A 65 -7.18 -1.46 -4.97
CA LEU A 65 -6.91 -2.13 -6.26
C LEU A 65 -7.46 -1.34 -7.46
N ALA A 66 -8.56 -0.63 -7.29
CA ALA A 66 -9.09 0.27 -8.31
C ALA A 66 -8.14 1.45 -8.56
N LEU A 67 -7.63 2.09 -7.49
CA LEU A 67 -6.62 3.15 -7.60
C LEU A 67 -5.35 2.63 -8.27
N TRP A 68 -4.89 1.43 -7.91
CA TRP A 68 -3.73 0.82 -8.56
C TRP A 68 -3.96 0.59 -10.05
N SER A 69 -5.16 0.15 -10.44
CA SER A 69 -5.50 -0.07 -11.85
C SER A 69 -5.50 1.22 -12.68
N GLU A 70 -5.84 2.35 -12.06
CA GLU A 70 -5.77 3.69 -12.65
C GLU A 70 -4.32 4.18 -12.76
N LEU A 71 -3.53 3.96 -11.71
CA LEU A 71 -2.12 4.33 -11.61
C LEU A 71 -1.20 3.55 -12.57
N ALA A 72 -1.46 2.25 -12.75
CA ALA A 72 -0.51 1.32 -13.35
C ALA A 72 -0.04 1.67 -14.77
N PRO A 73 -0.88 2.16 -15.71
CA PRO A 73 -0.44 2.55 -17.04
C PRO A 73 0.59 3.67 -17.02
N ASP A 74 0.32 4.75 -16.26
CA ASP A 74 1.18 5.91 -16.17
C ASP A 74 2.49 5.55 -15.46
N LEU A 75 2.42 4.81 -14.35
CA LEU A 75 3.61 4.33 -13.63
C LEU A 75 4.50 3.44 -14.50
N ALA A 76 3.92 2.59 -15.35
CA ALA A 76 4.67 1.77 -16.29
C ALA A 76 5.34 2.60 -17.39
N GLU A 77 4.71 3.69 -17.84
CA GLU A 77 5.34 4.62 -18.77
C GLU A 77 6.53 5.34 -18.12
N LEU A 78 6.37 5.84 -16.90
CA LEU A 78 7.46 6.43 -16.13
C LEU A 78 8.63 5.44 -15.97
N ASP A 79 8.35 4.21 -15.55
CA ASP A 79 9.38 3.19 -15.38
C ASP A 79 10.07 2.82 -16.69
N MET A 80 9.35 2.82 -17.82
CA MET A 80 9.93 2.53 -19.12
C MET A 80 10.91 3.62 -19.58
N TYR A 81 10.62 4.90 -19.28
CA TYR A 81 11.41 6.03 -19.76
C TYR A 81 12.37 6.65 -18.74
N GLY A 82 12.31 6.22 -17.47
CA GLY A 82 13.14 6.78 -16.41
C GLY A 82 12.55 8.02 -15.74
N GLY A 83 11.23 8.18 -15.79
CA GLY A 83 10.48 9.40 -15.43
C GLY A 83 9.58 9.86 -16.56
N GLY A 84 8.96 11.04 -16.42
CA GLY A 84 7.98 11.53 -17.38
C GLY A 84 7.82 13.04 -17.35
N ASP A 85 6.72 13.52 -17.92
CA ASP A 85 6.35 14.91 -17.76
C ASP A 85 5.73 15.15 -16.38
N TYR A 86 5.83 16.38 -15.90
CA TYR A 86 5.35 16.75 -14.56
C TYR A 86 3.87 16.45 -14.32
N ALA A 87 2.99 16.53 -15.33
CA ALA A 87 1.58 16.27 -15.11
C ALA A 87 1.32 14.77 -14.85
N THR A 88 2.02 13.90 -15.57
CA THR A 88 1.99 12.45 -15.34
C THR A 88 2.61 12.10 -13.98
N GLU A 89 3.76 12.70 -13.65
CA GLU A 89 4.42 12.50 -12.35
C GLU A 89 3.55 12.95 -11.17
N ASP A 90 2.90 14.12 -11.27
CA ASP A 90 1.99 14.65 -10.26
C ASP A 90 0.78 13.72 -10.07
N HIS A 91 0.19 13.23 -11.17
CA HIS A 91 -0.95 12.31 -11.13
C HIS A 91 -0.59 10.97 -10.47
N VAL A 92 0.54 10.39 -10.87
CA VAL A 92 1.08 9.15 -10.27
C VAL A 92 1.35 9.34 -8.78
N THR A 93 1.94 10.47 -8.40
CA THR A 93 2.21 10.82 -7.01
C THR A 93 0.92 10.90 -6.20
N GLU A 94 -0.10 11.58 -6.70
CA GLU A 94 -1.40 11.71 -6.04
C GLU A 94 -2.08 10.33 -5.83
N LEU A 95 -2.03 9.46 -6.83
CA LEU A 95 -2.62 8.11 -6.72
C LEU A 95 -1.85 7.21 -5.74
N LEU A 96 -0.51 7.26 -5.76
CA LEU A 96 0.33 6.53 -4.79
C LEU A 96 0.04 7.01 -3.36
N ASP A 97 -0.13 8.31 -3.15
CA ASP A 97 -0.46 8.92 -1.87
C ASP A 97 -1.82 8.42 -1.35
N GLN A 98 -2.86 8.45 -2.21
CA GLN A 98 -4.19 7.93 -1.87
C GLN A 98 -4.18 6.43 -1.53
N ILE A 99 -3.37 5.64 -2.24
CA ILE A 99 -3.18 4.22 -1.93
C ILE A 99 -2.52 4.07 -0.55
N ARG A 100 -1.44 4.81 -0.29
CA ARG A 100 -0.74 4.80 1.01
C ARG A 100 -1.70 5.14 2.15
N GLU A 101 -2.42 6.26 2.07
CA GLU A 101 -3.34 6.70 3.12
C GLU A 101 -4.43 5.66 3.43
N ARG A 102 -4.97 5.01 2.38
CA ARG A 102 -5.96 3.94 2.56
C ARG A 102 -5.37 2.71 3.23
N LEU A 103 -4.16 2.32 2.85
CA LEU A 103 -3.45 1.21 3.49
C LEU A 103 -3.12 1.53 4.95
N GLU A 104 -2.66 2.74 5.25
CA GLU A 104 -2.34 3.20 6.61
C GLU A 104 -3.55 3.28 7.54
N SER A 105 -4.76 3.37 6.99
CA SER A 105 -6.00 3.28 7.79
C SER A 105 -6.18 1.92 8.50
N GLN A 106 -5.36 0.92 8.17
CA GLN A 106 -5.37 -0.44 8.70
C GLN A 106 -6.69 -1.19 8.49
N ARG A 107 -7.41 -0.83 7.43
CA ARG A 107 -8.71 -1.40 7.09
C ARG A 107 -8.71 -2.19 5.79
N VAL A 108 -7.56 -2.52 5.21
CA VAL A 108 -7.50 -3.33 3.99
C VAL A 108 -7.27 -4.80 4.36
N ASP A 109 -7.98 -5.73 3.73
CA ASP A 109 -7.79 -7.16 3.97
C ASP A 109 -6.43 -7.66 3.48
N ALA A 110 -5.97 -8.79 4.04
CA ALA A 110 -4.63 -9.32 3.77
C ALA A 110 -4.41 -9.71 2.29
N ASP A 111 -5.43 -10.22 1.61
CA ASP A 111 -5.31 -10.66 0.22
C ASP A 111 -5.03 -9.45 -0.68
N SER A 112 -5.81 -8.37 -0.52
CA SER A 112 -5.58 -7.12 -1.26
C SER A 112 -4.23 -6.47 -0.93
N ARG A 113 -3.80 -6.47 0.34
CA ARG A 113 -2.47 -5.94 0.70
C ARG A 113 -1.34 -6.70 0.02
N GLN A 114 -1.41 -8.03 0.02
CA GLN A 114 -0.42 -8.87 -0.65
C GLN A 114 -0.42 -8.69 -2.17
N GLU A 115 -1.59 -8.49 -2.77
CA GLU A 115 -1.69 -8.21 -4.21
C GLU A 115 -1.03 -6.87 -4.55
N ILE A 116 -1.34 -5.80 -3.82
CA ILE A 116 -0.71 -4.49 -4.01
C ILE A 116 0.80 -4.59 -3.84
N LEU A 117 1.29 -5.25 -2.78
CA LEU A 117 2.72 -5.43 -2.58
C LEU A 117 3.39 -6.12 -3.77
N LYS A 118 2.81 -7.22 -4.27
CA LYS A 118 3.32 -7.94 -5.46
C LYS A 118 3.35 -7.07 -6.71
N LEU A 119 2.40 -6.14 -6.85
CA LEU A 119 2.34 -5.22 -7.97
C LEU A 119 3.35 -4.07 -7.83
N THR A 120 3.65 -3.64 -6.60
CA THR A 120 4.63 -2.57 -6.30
C THR A 120 6.09 -3.03 -6.42
N LEU A 121 6.41 -4.25 -5.96
CA LEU A 121 7.80 -4.74 -5.90
C LEU A 121 8.57 -4.70 -7.23
N PRO A 122 7.98 -5.00 -8.41
CA PRO A 122 8.66 -4.86 -9.70
C PRO A 122 9.19 -3.45 -9.97
N PHE A 123 8.41 -2.42 -9.62
CA PHE A 123 8.81 -1.02 -9.83
C PHE A 123 9.91 -0.60 -8.86
N ILE A 124 9.84 -1.02 -7.59
CA ILE A 124 10.93 -0.83 -6.62
C ILE A 124 12.21 -1.49 -7.14
N LYS A 125 12.10 -2.73 -7.63
CA LYS A 125 13.25 -3.48 -8.15
C LYS A 125 13.88 -2.78 -9.35
N SER A 126 13.07 -2.27 -10.27
CA SER A 126 13.52 -1.47 -11.42
C SER A 126 14.22 -0.20 -10.95
N GLY A 127 13.60 0.54 -10.02
CA GLY A 127 14.10 1.82 -9.50
C GLY A 127 14.20 2.89 -10.58
N ASN A 128 13.43 2.76 -11.67
CA ASN A 128 13.56 3.62 -12.84
C ASN A 128 12.41 4.63 -12.95
N ALA A 129 11.27 4.37 -12.31
CA ALA A 129 10.08 5.22 -12.40
C ALA A 129 10.23 6.65 -11.84
N GLY A 130 11.30 6.96 -11.10
CA GLY A 130 11.44 8.26 -10.41
C GLY A 130 10.51 8.42 -9.20
N MET A 131 9.84 7.35 -8.79
CA MET A 131 8.82 7.31 -7.72
C MET A 131 9.27 6.49 -6.50
N ASP A 132 10.58 6.29 -6.33
CA ASP A 132 11.14 5.34 -5.37
C ASP A 132 10.58 5.52 -3.95
N ASP A 133 10.65 6.74 -3.40
CA ASP A 133 10.21 7.02 -2.03
C ASP A 133 8.73 6.65 -1.81
N MET A 134 7.86 7.05 -2.75
CA MET A 134 6.42 6.77 -2.69
C MET A 134 6.11 5.27 -2.86
N LEU A 135 6.86 4.57 -3.71
CA LEU A 135 6.71 3.12 -3.89
C LEU A 135 7.13 2.36 -2.63
N TYR A 136 8.22 2.77 -1.97
CA TYR A 136 8.59 2.21 -0.67
C TYR A 136 7.53 2.47 0.39
N ASP A 137 7.01 3.70 0.48
CA ASP A 137 5.94 4.05 1.42
C ASP A 137 4.70 3.15 1.24
N VAL A 138 4.27 2.94 0.00
CA VAL A 138 3.16 2.01 -0.31
C VAL A 138 3.51 0.59 0.13
N ALA A 139 4.71 0.09 -0.18
CA ALA A 139 5.13 -1.25 0.24
C ALA A 139 5.14 -1.39 1.77
N TYR A 140 5.65 -0.41 2.52
CA TYR A 140 5.59 -0.40 3.98
C TYR A 140 4.15 -0.36 4.50
N ALA A 141 3.27 0.43 3.87
CA ALA A 141 1.88 0.55 4.27
C ALA A 141 1.07 -0.77 4.08
N THR A 142 1.53 -1.70 3.22
CA THR A 142 0.92 -3.03 3.12
C THR A 142 1.21 -3.94 4.33
N CYS A 143 2.23 -3.60 5.14
CA CYS A 143 2.70 -4.44 6.24
C CYS A 143 2.02 -4.05 7.56
N TYR A 144 1.04 -4.83 8.00
CA TYR A 144 0.32 -4.54 9.25
C TYR A 144 0.98 -5.24 10.45
N GLU A 145 1.55 -6.42 10.22
CA GLU A 145 2.15 -7.23 11.25
C GLU A 145 3.68 -7.35 11.09
N HIS A 146 4.36 -7.78 12.16
CA HIS A 146 5.80 -8.03 12.13
C HIS A 146 6.22 -9.06 11.07
N ASP A 147 5.39 -10.07 10.82
CA ASP A 147 5.65 -11.09 9.81
C ASP A 147 5.55 -10.52 8.38
N ASP A 148 4.64 -9.56 8.14
CA ASP A 148 4.55 -8.85 6.86
C ASP A 148 5.84 -8.06 6.60
N LEU A 149 6.31 -7.32 7.61
CA LEU A 149 7.57 -6.58 7.54
C LEU A 149 8.75 -7.51 7.29
N ARG A 150 8.82 -8.66 7.97
CA ARG A 150 9.88 -9.64 7.75
C ARG A 150 9.85 -10.18 6.32
N ALA A 151 8.68 -10.48 5.76
CA ALA A 151 8.56 -10.91 4.38
C ALA A 151 9.04 -9.82 3.40
N LEU A 152 8.65 -8.56 3.64
CA LEU A 152 9.12 -7.43 2.83
C LEU A 152 10.66 -7.27 2.87
N ALA A 153 11.28 -7.46 4.02
CA ALA A 153 12.74 -7.42 4.14
C ALA A 153 13.42 -8.52 3.31
N GLN A 154 12.84 -9.72 3.29
CA GLN A 154 13.33 -10.84 2.48
C GLN A 154 13.20 -10.56 0.97
N ASP A 155 12.08 -9.95 0.54
CA ASP A 155 11.89 -9.52 -0.84
C ASP A 155 12.95 -8.49 -1.26
N PHE A 156 13.28 -7.53 -0.39
CA PHE A 156 14.34 -6.56 -0.66
C PHE A 156 15.74 -7.19 -0.71
N GLU A 157 16.09 -8.12 0.18
CA GLU A 157 17.36 -8.88 0.10
C GLU A 157 17.49 -9.62 -1.23
N ALA A 158 16.40 -10.24 -1.70
CA ALA A 158 16.36 -11.00 -2.95
C ALA A 158 16.55 -10.13 -4.21
N MET A 159 16.44 -8.80 -4.09
CA MET A 159 16.73 -7.88 -5.21
C MET A 159 18.22 -7.64 -5.43
N HIS A 160 19.09 -8.03 -4.48
CA HIS A 160 20.55 -7.90 -4.57
C HIS A 160 21.05 -6.49 -4.93
N SER A 161 20.38 -5.46 -4.41
CA SER A 161 20.74 -4.06 -4.60
C SER A 161 21.09 -3.44 -3.25
N GLU A 162 22.16 -2.65 -3.20
CA GLU A 162 22.62 -1.99 -1.97
C GLU A 162 21.50 -1.18 -1.30
N TRP A 163 20.81 -0.35 -2.08
CA TRP A 163 19.72 0.48 -1.57
C TRP A 163 18.60 -0.37 -0.96
N LYS A 164 18.23 -1.45 -1.63
CA LYS A 164 17.17 -2.37 -1.17
C LYS A 164 17.62 -3.14 0.08
N THR A 165 18.88 -3.59 0.12
CA THR A 165 19.49 -4.23 1.30
C THR A 165 19.53 -3.28 2.50
N ASP A 166 19.72 -1.97 2.30
CA ASP A 166 19.60 -0.99 3.38
C ASP A 166 18.18 -0.93 3.97
N HIS A 167 17.13 -0.93 3.13
CA HIS A 167 15.75 -1.04 3.62
C HIS A 167 15.50 -2.35 4.38
N ALA A 168 15.98 -3.50 3.87
CA ALA A 168 15.87 -4.77 4.57
C ALA A 168 16.53 -4.72 5.96
N ARG A 169 17.75 -4.16 6.03
CA ARG A 169 18.49 -3.99 7.29
C ARG A 169 17.75 -3.09 8.29
N ARG A 170 17.17 -1.97 7.84
CA ARG A 170 16.35 -1.08 8.68
C ARG A 170 15.14 -1.83 9.25
N ILE A 171 14.49 -2.66 8.44
CA ILE A 171 13.39 -3.52 8.90
C ILE A 171 13.88 -4.49 9.98
N TYR A 172 14.95 -5.24 9.75
CA TYR A 172 15.48 -6.19 10.74
C TYR A 172 15.86 -5.50 12.06
N ARG A 173 16.47 -4.31 11.99
CA ARG A 173 16.73 -3.48 13.17
C ARG A 173 15.44 -3.14 13.93
N ARG A 174 14.40 -2.71 13.22
CA ARG A 174 13.08 -2.38 13.80
C ARG A 174 12.40 -3.60 14.42
N LEU A 175 12.56 -4.77 13.82
CA LEU A 175 12.02 -6.03 14.34
C LEU A 175 12.81 -6.58 15.54
N GLY A 176 13.98 -6.02 15.86
CA GLY A 176 14.89 -6.58 16.86
C GLY A 176 15.58 -7.86 16.40
N ASP A 177 15.58 -8.15 15.09
CA ASP A 177 16.23 -9.31 14.49
C ASP A 177 17.73 -9.06 14.39
N ARG A 178 18.40 -9.23 15.53
CA ARG A 178 19.81 -8.90 15.72
C ARG A 178 20.72 -9.61 14.72
N ASP A 179 20.51 -10.91 14.54
CA ASP A 179 21.39 -11.72 13.72
C ASP A 179 21.33 -11.27 12.27
N LYS A 180 20.12 -11.04 11.74
CA LYS A 180 19.93 -10.51 10.39
C LYS A 180 20.43 -9.09 10.23
N TYR A 181 20.17 -8.21 11.19
CA TYR A 181 20.69 -6.84 11.15
C TYR A 181 22.22 -6.83 11.08
N LEU A 182 22.88 -7.57 11.97
CA LEU A 182 24.34 -7.64 12.01
C LEU A 182 24.92 -8.30 10.77
N GLU A 183 24.31 -9.39 10.28
CA GLU A 183 24.69 -10.06 9.02
C GLU A 183 24.78 -9.06 7.87
N LEU A 184 23.76 -8.22 7.68
CA LEU A 184 23.73 -7.23 6.60
C LEU A 184 24.60 -6.01 6.89
N ARG A 185 24.67 -5.55 8.15
CA ARG A 185 25.43 -4.35 8.53
C ARG A 185 26.93 -4.52 8.35
N VAL A 186 27.48 -5.70 8.66
CA VAL A 186 28.93 -5.94 8.58
C VAL A 186 29.44 -6.21 7.17
N GLN A 187 28.56 -6.54 6.21
CA GLN A 187 28.94 -6.78 4.83
C GLN A 187 29.55 -5.54 4.16
N ARG A 188 29.18 -4.34 4.62
CA ARG A 188 29.67 -3.07 4.07
C ARG A 188 29.70 -1.99 5.15
N MET A 189 30.89 -1.47 5.42
CA MET A 189 31.15 -0.43 6.42
C MET A 189 32.09 0.62 5.80
N GLU A 190 31.54 1.46 4.93
CA GLU A 190 32.35 2.36 4.08
C GLU A 190 32.25 3.82 4.51
N TYR A 191 31.08 4.24 4.97
CA TYR A 191 30.81 5.63 5.31
C TYR A 191 30.70 5.80 6.83
N GLY A 192 31.01 6.99 7.34
CA GLY A 192 30.86 7.29 8.78
C GLY A 192 29.43 7.02 9.31
N ALA A 193 28.40 7.19 8.46
CA ALA A 193 27.02 6.85 8.78
C ALA A 193 26.84 5.34 9.08
N ASP A 194 27.65 4.47 8.48
CA ASP A 194 27.61 3.03 8.69
C ASP A 194 28.09 2.64 10.09
N TYR A 195 29.23 3.22 10.47
CA TYR A 195 29.80 3.06 11.82
C TYR A 195 28.90 3.69 12.87
N HIS A 196 28.32 4.86 12.58
CA HIS A 196 27.36 5.50 13.47
C HIS A 196 26.11 4.62 13.70
N ASP A 197 25.53 4.04 12.64
CA ASP A 197 24.38 3.15 12.73
C ASP A 197 24.68 1.92 13.63
N LEU A 198 25.79 1.23 13.37
CA LEU A 198 26.20 0.04 14.13
C LEU A 198 26.58 0.37 15.58
N ALA A 199 27.28 1.48 15.81
CA ALA A 199 27.63 1.93 17.15
C ALA A 199 26.37 2.24 17.96
N THR A 200 25.39 2.93 17.36
CA THR A 200 24.11 3.24 18.00
C THR A 200 23.37 1.94 18.33
N PHE A 201 23.35 0.96 17.42
CA PHE A 201 22.73 -0.33 17.68
C PHE A 201 23.32 -1.06 18.89
N TYR A 202 24.65 -1.11 19.01
CA TYR A 202 25.31 -1.71 20.18
C TYR A 202 25.05 -0.90 21.45
N TRP A 203 25.03 0.42 21.35
CA TRP A 203 24.76 1.29 22.50
C TRP A 203 23.35 1.06 23.05
N ASP A 204 22.35 1.03 22.17
CA ASP A 204 20.95 0.78 22.52
C ASP A 204 20.75 -0.64 23.08
N SER A 205 21.58 -1.60 22.64
CA SER A 205 21.61 -2.97 23.14
C SER A 205 22.36 -3.14 24.48
N GLY A 206 22.93 -2.06 25.03
CA GLY A 206 23.70 -2.07 26.28
C GLY A 206 25.16 -2.53 26.15
N GLU A 207 25.65 -2.79 24.94
CA GLU A 207 27.02 -3.22 24.63
C GLU A 207 27.94 -2.02 24.41
N LYS A 208 28.08 -1.17 25.44
CA LYS A 208 28.73 0.14 25.34
C LYS A 208 30.19 0.08 24.87
N GLU A 209 30.95 -0.92 25.32
CA GLU A 209 32.35 -1.10 24.91
C GLU A 209 32.47 -1.36 23.41
N LYS A 210 31.56 -2.17 22.85
CA LYS A 210 31.52 -2.43 21.40
C LYS A 210 31.09 -1.19 20.62
N ALA A 211 30.10 -0.45 21.15
CA ALA A 211 29.66 0.80 20.52
C ALA A 211 30.82 1.81 20.39
N LEU A 212 31.60 1.98 21.46
CA LEU A 212 32.78 2.86 21.46
C LEU A 212 33.83 2.38 20.45
N GLN A 213 34.13 1.08 20.42
CA GLN A 213 35.08 0.51 19.47
C GLN A 213 34.67 0.76 18.01
N VAL A 214 33.40 0.51 17.67
CA VAL A 214 32.87 0.76 16.32
C VAL A 214 32.93 2.24 15.96
N ALA A 215 32.61 3.14 16.90
CA ALA A 215 32.70 4.57 16.66
C ALA A 215 34.15 5.03 16.41
N GLU A 216 35.12 4.50 17.17
CA GLU A 216 36.55 4.78 16.96
C GLU A 216 37.06 4.26 15.62
N ASP A 217 36.62 3.06 15.21
CA ASP A 217 36.99 2.49 13.91
C ASP A 217 36.46 3.34 12.75
N GLY A 218 35.27 3.95 12.89
CA GLY A 218 34.69 4.84 11.88
C GLY A 218 35.32 6.24 11.76
N LEU A 219 36.25 6.60 12.64
CA LEU A 219 37.01 7.86 12.58
C LEU A 219 38.33 7.73 11.80
N ARG A 220 38.72 6.51 11.45
CA ARG A 220 39.97 6.21 10.73
C ARG A 220 39.77 6.26 9.22
#